data_AF-A0A954BM36-F1
#
_entry.id   AF-A0A954BM36-F1
#
_cell.length_a   1.000
_cell.length_b   1.000
_cell.length_c   1.000
_cell.angle_alpha   90.00
_cell.angle_beta   90.00
_cell.angle_gamma   90.00
#
_symmetry.space_group_name_H-M   'P 1'
#
loop_
_entity.id
_entity.type
_entity.pdbx_description
1 polymer ?
#
loop_
_entity_poly.entity_id
_entity_poly.type
_entity_poly.pdbx_seq_one_letter_code
_entity_poly.pdbx_strand_id
1 'polypeptide(L)'
;MKPVSFLALGALALCLTGPASAEPAAADDAALLATAKQLTEAAKTDEVGLQFVEDLTTEVGQRLAGSPAEQRARDWAVSELKSLGFTNIRVDSFEIPYWARKHEHLTV
;
A
#
# COMPACT_ATOMS: atom_id res chain seq x y z
N MET A 1 13.20 -54.03 -29.05
CA MET A 1 12.27 -53.31 -28.15
C MET A 1 12.84 -53.43 -26.74
N LYS A 2 13.36 -52.33 -26.17
CA LYS A 2 13.95 -52.30 -24.81
C LYS A 2 12.93 -51.63 -23.89
N PRO A 3 12.61 -52.17 -22.70
CA PRO A 3 11.66 -51.56 -21.80
C PRO A 3 12.26 -50.28 -21.21
N VAL A 4 11.57 -49.16 -21.40
CA VAL A 4 11.92 -47.89 -20.77
C VAL A 4 11.57 -48.01 -19.28
N SER A 5 12.59 -47.90 -18.45
CA SER A 5 12.50 -47.98 -16.99
C SER A 5 11.83 -46.71 -16.44
N PHE A 6 10.64 -46.85 -15.87
CA PHE A 6 9.83 -45.76 -15.28
C PHE A 6 10.33 -45.25 -13.92
N LEU A 7 11.59 -45.53 -13.56
CA LEU A 7 12.13 -45.26 -12.22
C LEU A 7 12.64 -43.82 -12.02
N ALA A 8 12.52 -42.94 -13.01
CA ALA A 8 13.02 -41.57 -12.93
C ALA A 8 11.98 -40.53 -12.48
N LEU A 9 10.70 -40.92 -12.24
CA LEU A 9 9.65 -39.97 -11.88
C LEU A 9 9.40 -39.85 -10.36
N GLY A 10 9.96 -40.76 -9.55
CA GLY A 10 9.77 -40.74 -8.09
C GLY A 10 10.72 -39.80 -7.33
N ALA A 11 11.83 -39.38 -7.94
CA ALA A 11 12.88 -38.64 -7.23
C ALA A 11 12.76 -37.11 -7.28
N LEU A 12 11.89 -36.55 -8.13
CA LEU A 12 11.74 -35.09 -8.26
C LEU A 12 10.62 -34.52 -7.36
N ALA A 13 9.80 -35.38 -6.75
CA ALA A 13 8.68 -34.95 -5.90
C ALA A 13 9.05 -34.78 -4.42
N LEU A 14 10.30 -35.05 -4.01
CA LEU A 14 10.72 -35.02 -2.60
C LEU A 14 11.58 -33.79 -2.22
N CYS A 15 11.78 -32.84 -3.13
CA CYS A 15 12.60 -31.64 -2.88
C CYS A 15 11.79 -30.35 -2.63
N LEU A 16 10.45 -30.42 -2.59
CA LEU A 16 9.61 -29.24 -2.31
C LEU A 16 9.04 -29.17 -0.88
N THR A 17 9.38 -30.13 -0.02
CA THR A 17 9.03 -30.10 1.42
C THR A 17 10.23 -29.72 2.27
N GLY A 18 10.90 -28.62 1.93
CA GLY A 18 11.74 -27.93 2.92
C GLY A 18 10.83 -27.30 3.98
N PRO A 19 11.16 -27.35 5.28
CA PRO A 19 10.44 -26.54 6.24
C PRO A 19 10.53 -25.09 5.77
N ALA A 20 9.38 -24.42 5.63
CA ALA A 20 9.36 -22.97 5.54
C ALA A 20 9.96 -22.47 6.86
N SER A 21 11.24 -22.12 6.86
CA SER A 21 11.82 -21.34 7.95
C SER A 21 11.09 -20.02 7.94
N ALA A 22 10.14 -19.85 8.87
CA ALA A 22 9.66 -18.53 9.22
C ALA A 22 10.89 -17.72 9.64
N GLU A 23 11.11 -16.58 8.98
CA GLU A 23 12.07 -15.61 9.48
C GLU A 23 11.71 -15.35 10.94
N PRO A 24 12.64 -15.50 11.91
CA PRO A 24 12.34 -15.18 13.29
C PRO A 24 11.77 -13.77 13.30
N ALA A 25 10.54 -13.62 13.80
CA ALA A 25 9.95 -12.30 13.96
C ALA A 25 11.00 -11.45 14.68
N ALA A 26 11.31 -10.27 14.13
CA ALA A 26 12.25 -9.31 14.72
C ALA A 26 11.69 -8.73 16.04
N ALA A 27 11.43 -9.59 17.01
CA ALA A 27 10.59 -9.37 18.17
C ALA A 27 11.39 -9.34 19.50
N ASP A 28 12.72 -9.27 19.42
CA ASP A 28 13.58 -9.27 20.61
C ASP A 28 14.09 -7.87 20.99
N ASP A 29 13.75 -6.83 20.22
CA ASP A 29 14.07 -5.46 20.60
C ASP A 29 12.99 -4.91 21.54
N ALA A 30 13.24 -5.05 22.84
CA ALA A 30 12.36 -4.53 23.89
C ALA A 30 12.11 -3.01 23.77
N ALA A 31 13.06 -2.25 23.22
CA ALA A 31 12.88 -0.82 23.00
C ALA A 31 11.92 -0.57 21.83
N LEU A 32 12.04 -1.33 20.73
CA LEU A 32 11.09 -1.27 19.62
C LEU A 32 9.66 -1.56 20.09
N LEU A 33 9.47 -2.61 20.89
CA LEU A 33 8.16 -2.98 21.44
C LEU A 33 7.60 -1.89 22.36
N ALA A 34 8.45 -1.23 23.14
CA ALA A 34 8.03 -0.10 23.98
C ALA A 34 7.59 1.10 23.14
N THR A 35 8.35 1.47 22.10
CA THR A 35 8.00 2.54 21.16
C THR A 35 6.71 2.24 20.42
N ALA A 36 6.53 1.02 19.90
CA ALA A 36 5.30 0.62 19.19
C ALA A 36 4.06 0.75 20.09
N LYS A 37 4.17 0.32 21.36
CA LYS A 37 3.09 0.49 22.35
C LYS A 37 2.79 1.97 22.59
N GLN A 38 3.80 2.80 22.80
CA GLN A 38 3.62 4.24 23.01
C GLN A 38 2.91 4.91 21.84
N LEU A 39 3.34 4.64 20.61
CA LEU A 39 2.71 5.16 19.40
C LEU A 39 1.26 4.68 19.26
N THR A 40 0.99 3.41 19.55
CA THR A 40 -0.36 2.85 19.49
C THR A 40 -1.30 3.51 20.49
N GLU A 41 -0.86 3.73 21.73
CA GLU A 41 -1.67 4.41 22.73
C GLU A 41 -1.90 5.89 22.38
N ALA A 42 -0.90 6.58 21.85
CA ALA A 42 -1.05 7.96 21.39
C ALA A 42 -2.05 8.08 20.23
N ALA A 43 -2.01 7.16 19.27
CA ALA A 43 -2.87 7.18 18.09
C ALA A 43 -4.37 6.99 18.39
N LYS A 44 -4.75 6.41 19.54
CA LYS A 44 -6.15 6.17 19.89
C LYS A 44 -6.97 7.46 20.12
N THR A 45 -6.29 8.54 20.48
CA THR A 45 -6.91 9.83 20.80
C THR A 45 -6.43 10.95 19.87
N ASP A 46 -5.61 10.60 18.88
CA ASP A 46 -5.11 11.55 17.90
C ASP A 46 -6.11 11.68 16.75
N GLU A 47 -6.47 12.92 16.42
CA GLU A 47 -7.44 13.25 15.38
C GLU A 47 -6.77 13.58 14.03
N VAL A 48 -5.43 13.73 13.98
CA VAL A 48 -4.72 14.14 12.77
C VAL A 48 -5.04 13.23 11.57
N GLY A 49 -5.14 11.91 11.79
CA GLY A 49 -5.47 10.97 10.73
C GLY A 49 -6.89 11.11 10.20
N LEU A 50 -7.86 11.40 11.07
CA LEU A 50 -9.25 11.63 10.68
C LEU A 50 -9.38 12.97 9.94
N GLN A 51 -8.78 14.03 10.49
CA GLN A 51 -8.75 15.35 9.88
C GLN A 51 -8.14 15.30 8.48
N PHE A 52 -7.03 14.58 8.30
CA PHE A 52 -6.36 14.45 7.00
C PHE A 52 -7.29 13.85 5.93
N VAL A 53 -8.05 12.79 6.26
CA VAL A 53 -8.98 12.19 5.29
C VAL A 53 -10.22 13.05 5.09
N GLU A 54 -10.72 13.71 6.13
CA GLU A 54 -11.83 14.66 6.05
C GLU A 54 -11.50 15.82 5.12
N ASP A 55 -10.35 16.47 5.31
CA ASP A 55 -9.91 17.60 4.49
C ASP A 55 -9.66 17.16 3.05
N LEU A 56 -8.97 16.03 2.84
CA LEU A 56 -8.75 15.50 1.49
C LEU A 56 -10.08 15.18 0.76
N THR A 57 -11.09 14.71 1.47
CA THR A 57 -12.40 14.39 0.86
C THR A 57 -13.32 15.59 0.72
N THR A 58 -13.16 16.61 1.56
CA THR A 58 -13.99 17.82 1.58
C THR A 58 -13.44 18.91 0.67
N GLU A 59 -12.14 19.19 0.75
CA GLU A 59 -11.50 20.27 0.00
C GLU A 59 -11.17 19.86 -1.44
N VAL A 60 -10.81 18.59 -1.65
CA VAL A 60 -10.41 18.09 -2.99
C VAL A 60 -11.53 17.27 -3.63
N GLY A 61 -12.10 16.32 -2.89
CA GLY A 61 -13.16 15.42 -3.36
C GLY A 61 -12.67 14.31 -4.29
N GLN A 62 -13.49 13.97 -5.29
CA GLN A 62 -13.21 12.89 -6.25
C GLN A 62 -11.98 13.21 -7.11
N ARG A 63 -11.01 12.29 -7.15
CA ARG A 63 -9.66 12.54 -7.69
C ARG A 63 -9.16 11.36 -8.53
N LEU A 64 -9.85 11.10 -9.63
CA LEU A 64 -9.47 10.04 -10.56
C LEU A 64 -8.03 10.27 -11.08
N ALA A 65 -7.23 9.21 -11.16
CA ALA A 65 -5.86 9.28 -11.65
C ALA A 65 -5.78 9.97 -13.03
N GLY A 66 -4.88 10.95 -13.16
CA GLY A 66 -4.68 11.72 -14.39
C GLY A 66 -5.73 12.80 -14.67
N SER A 67 -6.73 12.94 -13.79
CA SER A 67 -7.69 14.05 -13.88
C SER A 67 -7.12 15.34 -13.28
N PRO A 68 -7.69 16.52 -13.62
CA PRO A 68 -7.32 17.78 -12.97
C PRO A 68 -7.52 17.77 -11.45
N ALA A 69 -8.45 16.96 -10.93
CA ALA A 69 -8.67 16.83 -9.49
C ALA A 69 -7.56 16.04 -8.80
N GLU A 70 -6.95 15.07 -9.48
CA GLU A 70 -5.78 14.37 -8.94
C GLU A 70 -4.56 15.29 -8.89
N GLN A 71 -4.36 16.18 -9.88
CA GLN A 71 -3.33 17.22 -9.78
C GLN A 71 -3.54 18.11 -8.55
N ARG A 72 -4.76 18.61 -8.33
CA ARG A 72 -5.08 19.37 -7.10
C ARG A 72 -4.81 18.57 -5.84
N ALA A 73 -5.13 17.27 -5.83
CA ALA A 73 -4.86 16.39 -4.70
C ALA A 73 -3.37 16.27 -4.39
N ARG A 74 -2.50 16.17 -5.41
CA ARG A 74 -1.05 16.14 -5.21
C ARG A 74 -0.54 17.45 -4.62
N ASP A 75 -0.96 18.58 -5.18
CA ASP A 75 -0.52 19.91 -4.73
C ASP A 75 -0.99 20.16 -3.28
N TRP A 76 -2.24 19.78 -2.97
CA TRP A 76 -2.79 19.78 -1.62
C TRP A 76 -1.97 18.90 -0.68
N ALA A 77 -1.66 17.65 -1.06
CA ALA A 77 -0.91 16.73 -0.21
C ALA A 77 0.51 17.23 0.09
N VAL A 78 1.18 17.87 -0.88
CA VAL A 78 2.47 18.51 -0.64
C VAL A 78 2.36 19.65 0.37
N SER A 79 1.29 20.45 0.30
CA SER A 79 1.04 21.52 1.27
C SER A 79 0.77 20.96 2.66
N GLU A 80 -0.05 19.92 2.76
CA GLU A 80 -0.45 19.33 4.04
C GLU A 80 0.70 18.58 4.71
N LEU A 81 1.52 17.85 3.95
CA LEU A 81 2.72 17.22 4.52
C LEU A 81 3.72 18.27 5.03
N LYS A 82 3.79 19.46 4.39
CA LYS A 82 4.61 20.57 4.89
C LYS A 82 4.05 21.17 6.18
N SER A 83 2.73 21.36 6.28
CA SER A 83 2.07 21.91 7.48
C SER A 83 2.27 20.98 8.69
N LEU A 84 2.23 19.67 8.47
CA LEU A 84 2.51 18.63 9.48
C LEU A 84 4.00 18.49 9.85
N GLY A 85 4.90 19.25 9.20
CA GLY A 85 6.32 19.27 9.54
C GLY A 85 7.15 18.12 8.96
N PHE A 86 6.63 17.39 7.96
CA PHE A 86 7.44 16.36 7.28
C PHE A 86 8.58 16.99 6.47
N THR A 87 9.64 16.20 6.32
CA THR A 87 10.81 16.56 5.51
C THR A 87 10.89 15.66 4.29
N ASN A 88 11.71 16.06 3.30
CA ASN A 88 11.95 15.28 2.09
C ASN A 88 10.69 15.00 1.23
N ILE A 89 9.81 15.99 1.09
CA ILE A 89 8.57 15.88 0.30
C ILE A 89 8.88 16.08 -1.19
N ARG A 90 8.46 15.14 -2.04
CA ARG A 90 8.73 15.14 -3.48
C ARG A 90 7.50 14.66 -4.25
N VAL A 91 7.38 15.11 -5.50
CA VAL A 91 6.37 14.62 -6.45
C VAL A 91 7.10 13.93 -7.58
N ASP A 92 7.00 12.61 -7.65
CA ASP A 92 7.61 11.80 -8.70
C ASP A 92 6.62 11.61 -9.85
N SER A 93 7.04 11.99 -11.06
CA SER A 93 6.19 11.93 -12.25
C SER A 93 6.29 10.58 -12.95
N PHE A 94 5.16 10.05 -13.42
CA PHE A 94 5.09 8.83 -14.20
C PHE A 94 3.89 8.86 -15.15
N GLU A 95 3.92 8.03 -16.19
CA GLU A 95 2.84 7.93 -17.16
C GLU A 95 1.75 6.97 -16.69
N ILE A 96 0.49 7.31 -16.96
CA ILE A 96 -0.67 6.49 -16.66
C ILE A 96 -1.67 6.49 -17.81
N PRO A 97 -2.37 5.37 -18.06
CA PRO A 97 -3.52 5.39 -18.96
C PRO A 97 -4.64 6.20 -18.31
N TYR A 98 -5.15 7.21 -19.03
CA TYR A 98 -6.24 8.04 -18.54
C TYR A 98 -7.60 7.49 -18.97
N TRP A 99 -8.49 7.27 -18.00
CA TRP A 99 -9.89 6.96 -18.25
C TRP A 99 -10.76 8.18 -18.00
N ALA A 100 -11.72 8.44 -18.88
CA ALA A 100 -12.72 9.47 -18.67
C ALA A 100 -14.11 8.86 -18.88
N ARG A 101 -14.99 9.05 -17.90
CA ARG A 101 -16.39 8.68 -17.98
C ARG A 101 -17.04 9.35 -19.20
N LYS A 102 -17.91 8.62 -19.89
CA LYS A 102 -18.73 9.14 -20.99
C LYS A 102 -20.18 9.21 -20.54
N HIS A 103 -21.10 8.57 -21.26
CA HIS A 103 -22.51 8.58 -20.95
C HIS A 103 -22.94 7.17 -20.56
N GLU A 104 -23.62 7.05 -19.43
CA GLU A 104 -24.30 5.83 -19.02
C GLU A 104 -25.78 6.13 -18.81
N HIS A 105 -26.65 5.30 -19.39
CA HIS A 105 -28.10 5.39 -19.22
C HIS A 105 -28.69 3.98 -19.24
N LEU A 106 -29.69 3.73 -18.39
CA LEU A 106 -30.51 2.53 -18.42
C LEU A 106 -31.98 2.95 -18.40
N THR A 107 -32.78 2.41 -19.31
CA THR A 107 -34.25 2.50 -19.24
C THR A 107 -34.76 1.28 -18.49
N VAL A 108 -35.53 1.50 -17.42
CA VAL A 108 -36.20 0.45 -16.64
C VAL A 108 -37.54 0.10 -17.26
#